data_AF-A0A9K3LJK2-F1
#
_entry.id   AF-A0A9K3LJK2-F1
#
_cell.length_a   1.000
_cell.length_b   1.000
_cell.length_c   1.000
_cell.angle_alpha   90.00
_cell.angle_beta   90.00
_cell.angle_gamma   90.00
#
_symmetry.space_group_name_H-M   'P 1'
#
loop_
_entity.id
_entity.type
_entity.pdbx_description
1 polymer ?
#
loop_
_entity_poly.entity_id
_entity_poly.type
_entity_poly.pdbx_seq_one_letter_code
_entity_poly.pdbx_strand_id
1 'polypeptide(L)'
;MLSSSASRFFLAKLRAQTGKSQNLRMMSTMTPPTPQKKREDRRQIHSTAVHKADAVAEPATKTAIVGESSSSLAKRFQVTAEVTVSKIFPAGFGWQTASIVAANNFGFAPDTLNFALTTGAGDAIGVFGGHCLFYGAKKALVDSSINMTSEFQTGVLLGSAAFCSGTAWQPLVDALQGANLSFAGVFAGTWVGCGIAFYAGLRAGRTILSGFLTHIREPTYENSKADASLSVVIGGATGFFVGTDAAYLPDQNFLINLVGIKDGTPDLVGCAIAGSSTSLGFLTSQSVFNIIYPAGKCWND
;
A
#
# COMPACT_ATOMS: atom_id res chain seq x y z
N MET A 1 24.17 36.95 -13.83
CA MET A 1 23.74 37.50 -12.51
C MET A 1 22.23 37.66 -12.53
N LEU A 2 21.49 36.97 -11.66
CA LEU A 2 20.21 37.42 -11.08
C LEU A 2 19.75 36.42 -9.99
N SER A 3 19.55 36.95 -8.80
CA SER A 3 18.88 36.42 -7.59
C SER A 3 18.75 34.90 -7.33
N SER A 4 19.49 34.42 -6.32
CA SER A 4 19.21 33.17 -5.59
C SER A 4 18.88 33.51 -4.13
N SER A 5 17.59 33.47 -3.77
CA SER A 5 17.10 33.89 -2.44
C SER A 5 16.29 32.84 -1.68
N ALA A 6 15.84 31.76 -2.31
CA ALA A 6 15.05 30.70 -1.63
C ALA A 6 15.93 29.72 -0.83
N SER A 7 17.08 29.30 -1.37
CA SER A 7 17.87 28.17 -0.85
C SER A 7 18.67 28.46 0.44
N ARG A 8 18.65 29.69 0.97
CA ARG A 8 19.41 30.04 2.19
C ARG A 8 18.61 29.92 3.50
N PHE A 9 17.30 29.75 3.44
CA PHE A 9 16.46 29.78 4.65
C PHE A 9 16.48 28.46 5.44
N PHE A 10 16.73 27.33 4.78
CA PHE A 10 16.71 26.00 5.42
C PHE A 10 17.97 25.72 6.27
N LEU A 11 19.15 26.16 5.83
CA LEU A 11 20.42 25.91 6.51
C LEU A 11 20.69 26.81 7.73
N ALA A 12 19.97 27.93 7.86
CA ALA A 12 20.14 28.84 9.00
C ALA A 12 19.39 28.36 10.27
N LYS A 13 18.31 27.60 10.12
CA LYS A 13 17.40 27.28 11.24
C LYS A 13 17.88 26.12 12.13
N LEU A 14 18.72 25.23 11.60
CA LEU A 14 19.32 24.10 12.34
C LEU A 14 20.49 24.48 13.26
N ARG A 15 21.00 25.72 13.19
CA ARG A 15 22.16 26.16 14.00
C ARG A 15 21.79 26.98 15.25
N ALA A 16 20.49 27.09 15.57
CA ALA A 16 19.96 27.97 16.61
C ALA A 16 19.30 27.25 17.81
N GLN A 17 19.40 25.91 17.90
CA GLN A 17 18.83 25.12 19.01
C GLN A 17 19.86 24.49 19.97
N THR A 18 21.15 24.75 19.81
CA THR A 18 22.18 24.48 20.83
C THR A 18 22.25 25.61 21.85
N GLY A 19 21.29 25.67 22.78
CA GLY A 19 21.41 26.60 23.91
C GLY A 19 20.11 26.99 24.62
N LYS A 20 19.52 26.07 25.39
CA LYS A 20 18.85 26.42 26.65
C LYS A 20 18.72 25.22 27.58
N SER A 21 19.68 25.11 28.49
CA SER A 21 19.54 24.29 29.68
C SER A 21 18.41 24.87 30.54
N GLN A 22 17.42 24.05 30.92
CA GLN A 22 16.50 24.36 32.01
C GLN A 22 16.38 23.15 32.94
N ASN A 23 16.47 23.45 34.24
CA ASN A 23 16.61 22.46 35.30
C ASN A 23 15.32 21.64 35.48
N LEU A 24 15.41 20.33 35.24
CA LEU A 24 14.39 19.37 35.66
C LEU A 24 14.63 18.97 37.12
N ARG A 25 13.94 19.65 38.05
CA ARG A 25 13.83 19.21 39.44
C ARG A 25 12.52 19.65 40.08
N MET A 26 11.54 18.76 40.07
CA MET A 26 10.60 18.59 41.18
C MET A 26 10.28 17.11 41.33
N MET A 27 10.46 16.59 42.54
CA MET A 27 10.06 15.24 42.92
C MET A 27 8.57 15.24 43.24
N SER A 28 7.84 14.23 42.78
CA SER A 28 6.50 13.93 43.30
C SER A 28 6.42 12.44 43.60
N THR A 29 6.65 12.10 44.87
CA THR A 29 6.36 10.78 45.43
C THR A 29 4.85 10.56 45.48
N MET A 30 4.34 9.54 44.79
CA MET A 30 3.03 8.97 45.08
C MET A 30 3.13 7.45 45.30
N THR A 31 2.71 7.04 46.48
CA THR A 31 2.66 5.67 47.00
C THR A 31 1.41 4.93 46.45
N PRO A 32 1.45 3.61 46.18
CA PRO A 32 0.32 2.89 45.58
C PRO A 32 -0.72 2.35 46.58
N PRO A 33 -2.01 2.51 46.26
CA PRO A 33 -3.10 1.53 46.50
C PRO A 33 -4.05 1.42 45.28
N THR A 34 -4.91 0.42 45.04
CA THR A 34 -5.21 -0.94 45.56
C THR A 34 -5.98 -1.68 44.43
N PRO A 35 -5.86 -3.00 44.20
CA PRO A 35 -6.47 -3.66 43.03
C PRO A 35 -8.00 -3.61 43.02
N GLN A 36 -8.60 -3.17 41.90
CA GLN A 36 -10.05 -3.27 41.68
C GLN A 36 -10.45 -4.44 40.80
N LYS A 37 -11.40 -5.21 41.34
CA LYS A 37 -12.06 -6.37 40.75
C LYS A 37 -12.89 -6.01 39.51
N LYS A 38 -12.86 -6.94 38.55
CA LYS A 38 -14.02 -7.55 37.87
C LYS A 38 -15.03 -6.61 37.19
N ARG A 39 -15.00 -6.59 35.86
CA ARG A 39 -16.20 -6.33 35.05
C ARG A 39 -16.24 -7.20 33.78
N GLU A 40 -16.65 -8.45 33.99
CA GLU A 40 -17.36 -9.21 32.96
C GLU A 40 -18.71 -8.53 32.64
N ASP A 41 -19.37 -9.01 31.58
CA ASP A 41 -20.68 -8.57 31.08
C ASP A 41 -20.81 -7.14 30.55
N ARG A 42 -20.50 -6.99 29.25
CA ARG A 42 -21.47 -6.49 28.25
C ARG A 42 -20.93 -6.57 26.81
N ARG A 43 -21.44 -7.55 26.03
CA ARG A 43 -21.69 -7.47 24.58
C ARG A 43 -22.39 -8.74 24.06
N GLN A 44 -23.61 -8.98 24.55
CA GLN A 44 -24.60 -9.65 23.70
C GLN A 44 -25.03 -8.63 22.65
N ILE A 45 -24.55 -8.77 21.42
CA ILE A 45 -25.09 -8.05 20.27
C ILE A 45 -25.94 -9.06 19.49
N HIS A 46 -27.24 -8.77 19.39
CA HIS A 46 -28.15 -9.52 18.55
C HIS A 46 -27.71 -9.42 17.08
N SER A 47 -27.58 -10.58 16.42
CA SER A 47 -27.73 -10.68 14.97
C SER A 47 -28.27 -12.06 14.60
N THR A 48 -29.57 -12.27 14.85
CA THR A 48 -30.33 -13.38 14.27
C THR A 48 -30.94 -12.94 12.94
N ALA A 49 -30.10 -12.81 11.92
CA ALA A 49 -30.54 -12.73 10.53
C ALA A 49 -30.56 -14.14 9.93
N VAL A 50 -31.73 -14.77 9.90
CA VAL A 50 -31.91 -16.09 9.28
C VAL A 50 -31.92 -15.91 7.75
N HIS A 51 -30.75 -16.00 7.13
CA HIS A 51 -30.66 -16.14 5.68
C HIS A 51 -31.04 -17.56 5.28
N LYS A 52 -32.22 -17.67 4.64
CA LYS A 52 -32.74 -18.90 4.05
C LYS A 52 -31.92 -19.24 2.80
N ALA A 53 -31.03 -20.22 2.91
CA ALA A 53 -30.19 -20.69 1.82
C ALA A 53 -30.85 -21.85 1.06
N ASP A 54 -31.61 -21.54 0.00
CA ASP A 54 -32.09 -22.53 -0.96
C ASP A 54 -30.93 -22.93 -1.90
N ALA A 55 -30.00 -23.75 -1.40
CA ALA A 55 -28.85 -24.25 -2.14
C ALA A 55 -29.21 -25.50 -2.97
N VAL A 56 -29.51 -25.29 -4.25
CA VAL A 56 -29.62 -26.38 -5.22
C VAL A 56 -28.21 -26.94 -5.48
N ALA A 57 -27.96 -28.17 -5.04
CA ALA A 57 -26.68 -28.84 -5.22
C ALA A 57 -26.54 -29.42 -6.64
N GLU A 58 -25.66 -28.86 -7.46
CA GLU A 58 -25.22 -29.50 -8.70
C GLU A 58 -24.26 -30.67 -8.42
N PRO A 59 -24.39 -31.82 -9.12
CA PRO A 59 -23.50 -32.95 -8.97
C PRO A 59 -22.13 -32.70 -9.63
N ALA A 60 -21.05 -32.84 -8.86
CA ALA A 60 -19.69 -32.61 -9.33
C ALA A 60 -19.14 -33.74 -10.22
N THR A 61 -19.26 -33.59 -11.54
CA THR A 61 -18.61 -34.47 -12.52
C THR A 61 -17.09 -34.21 -12.55
N LYS A 62 -16.30 -35.12 -11.95
CA LYS A 62 -14.83 -35.09 -12.03
C LYS A 62 -14.31 -35.58 -13.39
N THR A 63 -14.32 -34.71 -14.39
CA THR A 63 -13.57 -34.93 -15.63
C THR A 63 -12.12 -34.49 -15.43
N ALA A 64 -11.16 -35.41 -15.52
CA ALA A 64 -9.74 -35.09 -15.42
C ALA A 64 -9.25 -34.40 -16.71
N ILE A 65 -9.06 -33.09 -16.67
CA ILE A 65 -8.52 -32.32 -17.80
C ILE A 65 -6.99 -32.38 -17.77
N VAL A 66 -6.42 -33.17 -18.68
CA VAL A 66 -4.98 -33.15 -19.00
C VAL A 66 -4.82 -32.37 -20.31
N GLY A 67 -4.23 -31.17 -20.23
CA GLY A 67 -3.73 -30.46 -21.42
C GLY A 67 -4.21 -29.02 -21.63
N GLU A 68 -3.90 -28.10 -20.72
CA GLU A 68 -4.03 -26.64 -21.00
C GLU A 68 -2.99 -25.78 -20.25
N SER A 69 -1.82 -26.34 -19.93
CA SER A 69 -0.83 -25.69 -19.07
C SER A 69 -0.22 -24.39 -19.63
N SER A 70 -0.13 -24.24 -20.96
CA SER A 70 0.50 -23.09 -21.61
C SER A 70 -0.33 -21.80 -21.57
N SER A 71 -1.67 -21.87 -21.48
CA SER A 71 -2.52 -20.67 -21.43
C SER A 71 -2.38 -19.90 -20.11
N SER A 72 -2.08 -20.62 -19.02
CA SER A 72 -2.03 -20.07 -17.65
C SER A 72 -0.97 -18.98 -17.46
N LEU A 73 0.27 -19.23 -17.91
CA LEU A 73 1.39 -18.30 -17.65
C LEU A 73 1.26 -17.00 -18.44
N ALA A 74 0.85 -17.06 -19.71
CA ALA A 74 0.61 -15.87 -20.52
C ALA A 74 -0.52 -15.01 -19.94
N LYS A 75 -1.63 -15.65 -19.51
CA LYS A 75 -2.75 -14.97 -18.83
C LYS A 75 -2.29 -14.27 -17.55
N ARG A 76 -1.47 -14.93 -16.70
CA ARG A 76 -0.89 -14.32 -15.49
C ARG A 76 -0.06 -13.07 -15.80
N PHE A 77 0.80 -13.11 -16.81
CA PHE A 77 1.60 -11.95 -17.22
C PHE A 77 0.74 -10.83 -17.81
N GLN A 78 -0.33 -11.15 -18.56
CA GLN A 78 -1.32 -10.16 -18.98
C GLN A 78 -1.98 -9.48 -17.77
N VAL A 79 -2.52 -10.25 -16.81
CA VAL A 79 -3.12 -9.70 -15.58
C VAL A 79 -2.10 -8.88 -14.79
N THR A 80 -0.84 -9.31 -14.74
CA THR A 80 0.26 -8.57 -14.11
C THR A 80 0.46 -7.20 -14.77
N ALA A 81 0.51 -7.13 -16.11
CA ALA A 81 0.63 -5.87 -16.84
C ALA A 81 -0.60 -4.97 -16.65
N GLU A 82 -1.81 -5.53 -16.74
CA GLU A 82 -3.05 -4.79 -16.49
C GLU A 82 -3.10 -4.20 -15.07
N VAL A 83 -2.70 -4.96 -14.05
CA VAL A 83 -2.63 -4.46 -12.66
C VAL A 83 -1.52 -3.42 -12.46
N THR A 84 -0.37 -3.60 -13.11
CA THR A 84 0.74 -2.64 -13.06
C THR A 84 0.29 -1.26 -13.55
N VAL A 85 -0.32 -1.21 -14.74
CA VAL A 85 -0.79 0.04 -15.36
C VAL A 85 -2.04 0.59 -14.65
N SER A 86 -3.01 -0.26 -14.31
CA SER A 86 -4.28 0.20 -13.73
C SER A 86 -4.21 0.57 -12.25
N LYS A 87 -3.23 0.06 -11.48
CA LYS A 87 -3.22 0.23 -10.02
C LYS A 87 -1.86 0.66 -9.50
N ILE A 88 -0.80 -0.08 -9.83
CA ILE A 88 0.50 0.09 -9.15
C ILE A 88 1.21 1.38 -9.57
N PHE A 89 1.25 1.72 -10.85
CA PHE A 89 1.79 3.02 -11.27
C PHE A 89 0.98 4.19 -10.68
N PRO A 90 -0.37 4.22 -10.78
CA PRO A 90 -1.20 5.20 -10.08
C PRO A 90 -0.98 5.28 -8.57
N ALA A 91 -0.70 4.16 -7.89
CA ALA A 91 -0.42 4.10 -6.45
C ALA A 91 0.80 4.95 -6.07
N GLY A 92 1.97 4.64 -6.65
CA GLY A 92 3.21 5.38 -6.38
C GLY A 92 3.15 6.84 -6.85
N PHE A 93 2.51 7.09 -7.99
CA PHE A 93 2.27 8.45 -8.49
C PHE A 93 1.38 9.26 -7.54
N GLY A 94 0.28 8.66 -7.05
CA GLY A 94 -0.68 9.27 -6.15
C GLY A 94 -0.09 9.55 -4.77
N TRP A 95 0.65 8.60 -4.20
CA TRP A 95 1.39 8.77 -2.95
C TRP A 95 2.37 9.95 -3.05
N GLN A 96 3.19 10.01 -4.11
CA GLN A 96 4.17 11.08 -4.29
C GLN A 96 3.54 12.43 -4.61
N THR A 97 2.41 12.46 -5.33
CA THR A 97 1.64 13.69 -5.52
C THR A 97 1.11 14.22 -4.18
N ALA A 98 0.62 13.33 -3.33
CA ALA A 98 0.12 13.70 -2.00
C ALA A 98 1.23 14.08 -1.02
N SER A 99 2.44 13.52 -1.12
CA SER A 99 3.58 13.91 -0.28
C SER A 99 4.03 15.35 -0.57
N ILE A 100 4.06 15.72 -1.86
CA ILE A 100 4.32 17.09 -2.32
C ILE A 100 3.24 18.05 -1.80
N VAL A 101 1.96 17.71 -1.90
CA VAL A 101 0.86 18.55 -1.35
C VAL A 101 0.94 18.65 0.18
N ALA A 102 1.23 17.56 0.89
CA ALA A 102 1.38 17.55 2.35
C ALA A 102 2.50 18.48 2.82
N ALA A 103 3.67 18.42 2.18
CA ALA A 103 4.81 19.27 2.50
C ALA A 103 4.61 20.73 2.06
N ASN A 104 4.27 20.96 0.79
CA ASN A 104 4.31 22.29 0.18
C ASN A 104 3.04 23.13 0.41
N ASN A 105 1.87 22.50 0.57
CA ASN A 105 0.60 23.21 0.74
C ASN A 105 0.10 23.20 2.18
N PHE A 106 0.34 22.12 2.93
CA PHE A 106 -0.09 22.00 4.33
C PHE A 106 1.03 22.18 5.36
N GLY A 107 2.30 22.15 4.94
CA GLY A 107 3.44 22.29 5.84
C GLY A 107 3.60 21.12 6.81
N PHE A 108 3.08 19.93 6.48
CA PHE A 108 3.25 18.73 7.29
C PHE A 108 4.68 18.21 7.14
N ALA A 109 5.37 18.00 8.26
CA ALA A 109 6.68 17.35 8.27
C ALA A 109 6.52 15.83 8.02
N PRO A 110 7.49 15.16 7.36
CA PRO A 110 7.37 13.75 6.97
C PRO A 110 7.11 12.80 8.15
N ASP A 111 7.67 13.10 9.32
CA ASP A 111 7.57 12.34 10.57
C ASP A 111 6.20 12.49 11.28
N THR A 112 5.23 13.17 10.65
CA THR A 112 3.91 13.43 11.26
C THR A 112 2.82 12.48 10.76
N LEU A 113 1.89 12.13 11.65
CA LEU A 113 0.70 11.35 11.30
C LEU A 113 -0.13 12.01 10.19
N ASN A 114 -0.16 13.34 10.13
CA ASN A 114 -0.90 14.07 9.09
C ASN A 114 -0.27 13.88 7.70
N PHE A 115 1.06 13.87 7.60
CA PHE A 115 1.77 13.54 6.36
C PHE A 115 1.45 12.12 5.92
N ALA A 116 1.63 11.14 6.82
CA ALA A 116 1.34 9.72 6.57
C ALA A 116 -0.11 9.47 6.11
N LEU A 117 -1.11 10.06 6.78
CA LEU A 117 -2.52 9.94 6.37
C LEU A 117 -2.79 10.60 5.00
N THR A 118 -2.11 11.70 4.69
CA THR A 118 -2.27 12.40 3.41
C THR A 118 -1.68 11.58 2.27
N THR A 119 -0.48 11.01 2.44
CA THR A 119 0.15 10.16 1.42
C THR A 119 -0.58 8.83 1.22
N GLY A 120 -1.07 8.22 2.31
CA GLY A 120 -1.98 7.07 2.23
C GLY A 120 -3.28 7.37 1.49
N ALA A 121 -3.87 8.56 1.66
CA ALA A 121 -5.02 9.00 0.86
C ALA A 121 -4.66 9.16 -0.64
N GLY A 122 -3.48 9.68 -0.95
CA GLY A 122 -2.95 9.77 -2.32
C GLY A 122 -2.82 8.41 -3.01
N ASP A 123 -2.24 7.44 -2.31
CA ASP A 123 -2.10 6.04 -2.74
C ASP A 123 -3.47 5.41 -3.03
N ALA A 124 -4.40 5.52 -2.08
CA ALA A 124 -5.77 5.03 -2.19
C ALA A 124 -6.53 5.61 -3.39
N ILE A 125 -6.44 6.93 -3.60
CA ILE A 125 -7.05 7.63 -4.74
C ILE A 125 -6.39 7.19 -6.05
N GLY A 126 -5.06 7.00 -6.06
CA GLY A 126 -4.31 6.45 -7.19
C GLY A 126 -4.84 5.08 -7.61
N VAL A 127 -4.88 4.13 -6.68
CA VAL A 127 -5.36 2.75 -6.93
C VAL A 127 -6.83 2.72 -7.37
N PHE A 128 -7.71 3.43 -6.67
CA PHE A 128 -9.14 3.48 -7.00
C PHE A 128 -9.38 4.14 -8.38
N GLY A 129 -8.80 5.33 -8.58
CA GLY A 129 -8.99 6.13 -9.79
C GLY A 129 -8.40 5.45 -11.03
N GLY A 130 -7.15 4.98 -10.93
CA GLY A 130 -6.50 4.23 -12.00
C GLY A 130 -7.28 2.98 -12.42
N HIS A 131 -7.82 2.24 -11.45
CA HIS A 131 -8.59 1.02 -11.73
C HIS A 131 -9.88 1.35 -12.47
N CYS A 132 -10.66 2.32 -11.96
CA CYS A 132 -11.92 2.72 -12.59
C CYS A 132 -11.72 3.31 -13.98
N LEU A 133 -10.68 4.14 -14.17
CA LEU A 133 -10.34 4.73 -15.48
C LEU A 133 -9.89 3.65 -16.48
N PHE A 134 -9.02 2.73 -16.07
CA PHE A 134 -8.54 1.65 -16.95
C PHE A 134 -9.67 0.74 -17.41
N TYR A 135 -10.52 0.26 -16.49
CA TYR A 135 -11.63 -0.63 -16.86
C TYR A 135 -12.76 0.11 -17.58
N GLY A 136 -12.98 1.40 -17.29
CA GLY A 136 -13.88 2.26 -18.07
C GLY A 136 -13.42 2.42 -19.53
N ALA A 137 -12.14 2.69 -19.74
CA ALA A 137 -11.55 2.75 -21.08
C ALA A 137 -11.56 1.38 -21.79
N LYS A 138 -11.17 0.30 -21.09
CA LYS A 138 -11.24 -1.08 -21.61
C LYS A 138 -12.67 -1.46 -21.99
N LYS A 139 -13.68 -1.03 -21.23
CA LYS A 139 -15.10 -1.22 -21.57
C LYS A 139 -15.53 -0.48 -22.82
N ALA A 140 -15.10 0.77 -22.97
CA ALA A 140 -15.46 1.62 -24.10
C ALA A 140 -14.78 1.19 -25.42
N LEU A 141 -13.59 0.59 -25.34
CA LEU A 141 -12.72 0.35 -26.51
C LEU A 141 -12.53 -1.13 -26.88
N VAL A 142 -12.67 -2.07 -25.93
CA VAL A 142 -12.26 -3.48 -26.10
C VAL A 142 -13.36 -4.46 -25.69
N ASP A 143 -13.97 -4.27 -24.52
CA ASP A 143 -14.89 -5.25 -23.94
C ASP A 143 -16.11 -4.59 -23.26
N SER A 144 -17.17 -4.39 -24.06
CA SER A 144 -18.43 -3.82 -23.59
C SER A 144 -19.12 -4.62 -22.46
N SER A 145 -18.71 -5.87 -22.18
CA SER A 145 -19.32 -6.70 -21.14
C SER A 145 -18.90 -6.34 -19.70
N ILE A 146 -17.79 -5.60 -19.53
CA ILE A 146 -17.24 -5.22 -18.21
C ILE A 146 -18.30 -4.55 -17.32
N ASN A 147 -18.49 -5.07 -16.10
CA ASN A 147 -19.43 -4.51 -15.13
C ASN A 147 -18.76 -3.42 -14.27
N MET A 148 -18.91 -2.15 -14.66
CA MET A 148 -18.30 -1.03 -13.93
C MET A 148 -18.76 -0.90 -12.48
N THR A 149 -19.93 -1.41 -12.09
CA THR A 149 -20.33 -1.45 -10.67
C THR A 149 -19.46 -2.42 -9.87
N SER A 150 -19.10 -3.56 -10.45
CA SER A 150 -18.17 -4.53 -9.86
C SER A 150 -16.75 -3.97 -9.79
N GLU A 151 -16.26 -3.33 -10.85
CA GLU A 151 -14.93 -2.70 -10.89
C GLU A 151 -14.84 -1.53 -9.90
N PHE A 152 -15.88 -0.69 -9.78
CA PHE A 152 -15.94 0.39 -8.80
C PHE A 152 -15.81 -0.15 -7.37
N GLN A 153 -16.61 -1.17 -7.01
CA GLN A 153 -16.55 -1.77 -5.67
C GLN A 153 -15.20 -2.46 -5.40
N THR A 154 -14.62 -3.10 -6.41
CA THR A 154 -13.26 -3.65 -6.36
C THR A 154 -12.22 -2.54 -6.14
N GLY A 155 -12.38 -1.40 -6.79
CA GLY A 155 -11.53 -0.22 -6.59
C GLY A 155 -11.63 0.35 -5.18
N VAL A 156 -12.82 0.42 -4.59
CA VAL A 156 -12.99 0.87 -3.20
C VAL A 156 -12.29 -0.09 -2.23
N LEU A 157 -12.44 -1.41 -2.43
CA LEU A 157 -11.76 -2.41 -1.61
C LEU A 157 -10.23 -2.28 -1.70
N LEU A 158 -9.68 -2.24 -2.92
CA LEU A 158 -8.23 -2.14 -3.13
C LEU A 158 -7.68 -0.78 -2.69
N GLY A 159 -8.44 0.30 -2.87
CA GLY A 159 -8.11 1.62 -2.33
C GLY A 159 -8.03 1.64 -0.80
N SER A 160 -8.90 0.90 -0.10
CA SER A 160 -8.80 0.78 1.37
C SER A 160 -7.55 0.02 1.85
N ALA A 161 -7.09 -0.98 1.10
CA ALA A 161 -5.86 -1.70 1.38
C ALA A 161 -4.62 -0.84 1.08
N ALA A 162 -4.64 -0.13 -0.06
CA ALA A 162 -3.64 0.84 -0.47
C ALA A 162 -3.51 1.99 0.56
N PHE A 163 -4.63 2.52 1.07
CA PHE A 163 -4.63 3.52 2.14
C PHE A 163 -3.79 3.09 3.36
N CYS A 164 -4.00 1.86 3.85
CA CYS A 164 -3.26 1.33 4.99
C CYS A 164 -1.77 1.16 4.67
N SER A 165 -1.43 0.68 3.47
CA SER A 165 -0.05 0.51 3.01
C SER A 165 0.68 1.86 2.87
N GLY A 166 0.11 2.80 2.12
CA GLY A 166 0.68 4.13 1.90
C GLY A 166 0.81 4.95 3.18
N THR A 167 -0.14 4.81 4.12
CA THR A 167 -0.05 5.43 5.46
C THR A 167 1.09 4.82 6.29
N ALA A 168 1.31 3.51 6.20
CA ALA A 168 2.37 2.84 6.94
C ALA A 168 3.78 3.13 6.40
N TRP A 169 3.90 3.51 5.11
CA TRP A 169 5.18 3.62 4.42
C TRP A 169 6.17 4.58 5.08
N GLN A 170 5.82 5.87 5.25
CA GLN A 170 6.75 6.86 5.79
C GLN A 170 7.16 6.53 7.25
N PRO A 171 6.24 6.22 8.18
CA PRO A 171 6.64 5.84 9.55
C PRO A 171 7.51 4.57 9.62
N LEU A 172 7.31 3.60 8.71
CA LEU A 172 8.16 2.41 8.63
C LEU A 172 9.57 2.76 8.13
N VAL A 173 9.67 3.54 7.04
CA VAL A 173 10.97 3.99 6.51
C VAL A 173 11.71 4.80 7.58
N ASP A 174 11.07 5.80 8.19
CA ASP A 174 11.67 6.64 9.24
C ASP A 174 12.17 5.81 10.43
N ALA A 175 11.39 4.82 10.89
CA ALA A 175 11.77 3.95 12.00
C ALA A 175 12.96 3.03 11.65
N LEU A 176 12.98 2.47 10.44
CA LEU A 176 14.05 1.58 9.96
C LEU A 176 15.34 2.36 9.67
N GLN A 177 15.23 3.57 9.11
CA GLN A 177 16.34 4.49 8.90
C GLN A 177 16.91 5.00 10.23
N GLY A 178 16.04 5.38 11.18
CA GLY A 178 16.41 5.81 12.53
C GLY A 178 17.05 4.70 13.37
N ALA A 179 16.75 3.43 13.08
CA ALA A 179 17.46 2.27 13.61
C ALA A 179 18.85 2.02 12.96
N ASN A 180 19.28 2.87 12.02
CA ASN A 180 20.55 2.80 11.29
C ASN A 180 20.76 1.48 10.53
N LEU A 181 19.69 0.92 9.94
CA LEU A 181 19.78 -0.27 9.11
C LEU A 181 20.45 0.04 7.75
N SER A 182 21.05 -0.96 7.10
CA SER A 182 21.51 -0.80 5.72
C SER A 182 20.35 -0.52 4.77
N PHE A 183 20.63 0.02 3.58
CA PHE A 183 19.58 0.23 2.57
C PHE A 183 18.76 -1.06 2.29
N ALA A 184 19.44 -2.21 2.21
CA ALA A 184 18.78 -3.51 2.06
C ALA A 184 17.88 -3.88 3.26
N GLY A 185 18.24 -3.48 4.48
CA GLY A 185 17.42 -3.64 5.68
C GLY A 185 16.18 -2.75 5.67
N VAL A 186 16.31 -1.48 5.27
CA VAL A 186 15.16 -0.56 5.12
C VAL A 186 14.23 -1.05 3.99
N PHE A 187 14.79 -1.45 2.84
CA PHE A 187 14.07 -2.06 1.72
C PHE A 187 13.25 -3.28 2.14
N ALA A 188 13.89 -4.25 2.82
CA ALA A 188 13.22 -5.49 3.24
C ALA A 188 12.21 -5.27 4.38
N GLY A 189 12.52 -4.40 5.34
CA GLY A 189 11.61 -4.03 6.41
C GLY A 189 10.37 -3.30 5.89
N THR A 190 10.55 -2.40 4.93
CA THR A 190 9.44 -1.67 4.27
C THR A 190 8.58 -2.62 3.43
N TRP A 191 9.19 -3.55 2.70
CA TRP A 191 8.48 -4.62 1.97
C TRP A 191 7.56 -5.41 2.91
N VAL A 192 8.10 -5.93 4.02
CA VAL A 192 7.33 -6.75 4.96
C VAL A 192 6.27 -5.92 5.68
N GLY A 193 6.64 -4.74 6.20
CA GLY A 193 5.73 -3.89 6.98
C GLY A 193 4.55 -3.37 6.16
N CYS A 194 4.81 -2.84 4.95
CA CYS A 194 3.75 -2.35 4.07
C CYS A 194 2.91 -3.50 3.51
N GLY A 195 3.51 -4.66 3.20
CA GLY A 195 2.75 -5.86 2.83
C GLY A 195 1.78 -6.31 3.92
N ILE A 196 2.20 -6.30 5.20
CA ILE A 196 1.32 -6.59 6.33
C ILE A 196 0.22 -5.53 6.48
N ALA A 197 0.56 -4.24 6.32
CA ALA A 197 -0.42 -3.14 6.39
C ALA A 197 -1.48 -3.24 5.26
N PHE A 198 -1.05 -3.55 4.03
CA PHE A 198 -1.95 -3.81 2.90
C PHE A 198 -2.86 -5.00 3.17
N TYR A 199 -2.31 -6.13 3.66
CA TYR A 199 -3.09 -7.30 4.02
C TYR A 199 -4.15 -6.97 5.08
N ALA A 200 -3.75 -6.32 6.17
CA ALA A 200 -4.66 -5.92 7.24
C ALA A 200 -5.78 -4.98 6.73
N GLY A 201 -5.43 -3.98 5.90
CA GLY A 201 -6.38 -3.10 5.24
C GLY A 201 -7.36 -3.85 4.35
N LEU A 202 -6.89 -4.81 3.55
CA LEU A 202 -7.72 -5.63 2.67
C LEU A 202 -8.70 -6.51 3.46
N ARG A 203 -8.25 -7.12 4.59
CA ARG A 203 -9.13 -7.90 5.48
C ARG A 203 -10.15 -7.04 6.21
N ALA A 204 -9.75 -5.85 6.69
CA ALA A 204 -10.67 -4.89 7.28
C ALA A 204 -11.71 -4.39 6.26
N GLY A 205 -11.26 -4.05 5.05
CA GLY A 205 -12.11 -3.65 3.92
C GLY A 205 -13.13 -4.73 3.57
N ARG A 206 -12.72 -6.00 3.44
CA ARG A 206 -13.67 -7.12 3.23
C ARG A 206 -14.70 -7.24 4.35
N THR A 207 -14.28 -7.07 5.61
CA THR A 207 -15.15 -7.21 6.79
C THR A 207 -16.19 -6.09 6.89
N ILE A 208 -15.80 -4.86 6.55
CA ILE A 208 -16.66 -3.67 6.66
C ILE A 208 -17.54 -3.51 5.43
N LEU A 209 -17.00 -3.72 4.23
CA LEU A 209 -17.65 -3.33 2.98
C LEU A 209 -18.56 -4.42 2.39
N SER A 210 -18.36 -5.71 2.70
CA SER A 210 -19.17 -6.81 2.13
C SER A 210 -20.66 -6.71 2.44
N GLY A 211 -21.03 -6.11 3.59
CA GLY A 211 -22.43 -5.87 3.95
C GLY A 211 -23.11 -4.74 3.16
N PHE A 212 -22.35 -3.88 2.47
CA PHE A 212 -22.86 -2.73 1.72
C PHE A 212 -22.61 -2.83 0.20
N LEU A 213 -21.55 -3.54 -0.20
CA LEU A 213 -21.06 -3.61 -1.58
C LEU A 213 -21.13 -5.07 -2.07
N THR A 214 -22.17 -5.37 -2.84
CA THR A 214 -22.58 -6.72 -3.28
C THR A 214 -21.54 -7.53 -4.06
N HIS A 215 -20.51 -6.90 -4.62
CA HIS A 215 -19.41 -7.55 -5.33
C HIS A 215 -18.19 -7.82 -4.44
N ILE A 216 -18.18 -7.33 -3.19
CA ILE A 216 -17.13 -7.64 -2.21
C ILE A 216 -17.52 -8.88 -1.42
N ARG A 217 -16.82 -9.99 -1.68
CA ARG A 217 -16.92 -11.19 -0.84
C ARG A 217 -16.38 -10.94 0.57
N GLU A 218 -17.14 -11.42 1.55
CA GLU A 218 -16.78 -11.55 2.96
C GLU A 218 -15.40 -12.22 3.17
N PRO A 219 -14.74 -11.97 4.31
CA PRO A 219 -13.46 -12.60 4.64
C PRO A 219 -13.60 -14.13 4.86
N THR A 220 -13.05 -14.94 3.95
CA THR A 220 -12.93 -16.41 4.10
C THR A 220 -11.46 -16.84 4.21
N TYR A 221 -11.19 -18.14 4.39
CA TYR A 221 -9.83 -18.68 4.37
C TYR A 221 -9.26 -18.77 2.94
N GLU A 222 -10.13 -19.04 1.96
CA GLU A 222 -9.80 -19.16 0.54
C GLU A 222 -9.29 -17.83 0.00
N ASN A 223 -10.06 -16.75 0.21
CA ASN A 223 -9.62 -15.41 -0.21
C ASN A 223 -8.50 -14.86 0.69
N SER A 224 -8.35 -15.29 1.95
CA SER A 224 -7.20 -14.93 2.79
C SER A 224 -5.85 -15.36 2.18
N LYS A 225 -5.78 -16.54 1.53
CA LYS A 225 -4.56 -16.98 0.83
C LYS A 225 -4.25 -16.13 -0.40
N ALA A 226 -5.27 -15.76 -1.18
CA ALA A 226 -5.12 -14.86 -2.32
C ALA A 226 -4.69 -13.45 -1.85
N ASP A 227 -5.41 -12.89 -0.87
CA ASP A 227 -5.09 -11.61 -0.23
C ASP A 227 -3.64 -11.58 0.29
N ALA A 228 -3.19 -12.64 0.98
CA ALA A 228 -1.83 -12.74 1.51
C ALA A 228 -0.76 -12.80 0.40
N SER A 229 -0.98 -13.59 -0.66
CA SER A 229 -0.03 -13.67 -1.78
C SER A 229 0.04 -12.38 -2.58
N LEU A 230 -1.08 -11.69 -2.81
CA LEU A 230 -1.11 -10.33 -3.37
C LEU A 230 -0.33 -9.36 -2.48
N SER A 231 -0.54 -9.42 -1.16
CA SER A 231 0.10 -8.52 -0.19
C SER A 231 1.63 -8.64 -0.17
N VAL A 232 2.18 -9.84 -0.37
CA VAL A 232 3.64 -10.02 -0.51
C VAL A 232 4.18 -9.31 -1.75
N VAL A 233 3.43 -9.30 -2.86
CA VAL A 233 3.82 -8.65 -4.12
C VAL A 233 3.64 -7.13 -4.05
N ILE A 234 2.61 -6.64 -3.35
CA ILE A 234 2.49 -5.20 -2.99
C ILE A 234 3.65 -4.76 -2.09
N GLY A 235 4.06 -5.61 -1.14
CA GLY A 235 5.31 -5.41 -0.39
C GLY A 235 6.52 -5.18 -1.32
N GLY A 236 6.62 -5.94 -2.42
CA GLY A 236 7.65 -5.74 -3.45
C GLY A 236 7.62 -4.36 -4.09
N ALA A 237 6.43 -3.86 -4.43
CA ALA A 237 6.25 -2.50 -4.94
C ALA A 237 6.73 -1.44 -3.94
N THR A 238 6.34 -1.56 -2.67
CA THR A 238 6.68 -0.59 -1.61
C THR A 238 8.14 -0.65 -1.17
N GLY A 239 8.79 -1.82 -1.24
CA GLY A 239 10.22 -1.97 -1.03
C GLY A 239 11.03 -1.27 -2.12
N PHE A 240 10.67 -1.46 -3.40
CA PHE A 240 11.31 -0.73 -4.50
C PHE A 240 11.07 0.79 -4.43
N PHE A 241 9.97 1.24 -3.84
CA PHE A 241 9.73 2.66 -3.63
C PHE A 241 10.75 3.31 -2.69
N VAL A 242 11.35 2.57 -1.74
CA VAL A 242 12.49 3.05 -0.92
C VAL A 242 13.68 3.45 -1.80
N GLY A 243 13.84 2.83 -2.98
CA GLY A 243 14.86 3.20 -3.97
C GLY A 243 14.75 4.63 -4.50
N THR A 244 13.60 5.30 -4.32
CA THR A 244 13.42 6.69 -4.71
C THR A 244 14.10 7.69 -3.77
N ASP A 245 14.36 7.30 -2.52
CA ASP A 245 15.14 8.08 -1.57
C ASP A 245 16.62 8.06 -1.96
N ALA A 246 17.06 9.11 -2.65
CA ALA A 246 18.45 9.30 -3.05
C ALA A 246 19.33 9.88 -1.93
N ALA A 247 18.75 10.29 -0.79
CA ALA A 247 19.49 10.88 0.33
C ALA A 247 19.95 9.82 1.33
N TYR A 248 19.17 8.75 1.54
CA TYR A 248 19.52 7.69 2.48
C TYR A 248 20.55 6.69 1.92
N LEU A 249 21.76 6.72 2.49
CA LEU A 249 22.87 5.80 2.18
C LEU A 249 23.06 5.58 0.65
N PRO A 250 23.35 6.64 -0.13
CA PRO A 250 23.34 6.57 -1.60
C PRO A 250 24.29 5.51 -2.17
N ASP A 251 25.44 5.27 -1.54
CA ASP A 251 26.40 4.23 -1.93
C ASP A 251 25.89 2.78 -1.71
N GLN A 252 24.81 2.60 -0.94
CA GLN A 252 24.15 1.33 -0.69
C GLN A 252 22.80 1.18 -1.44
N ASN A 253 22.23 2.28 -1.93
CA ASN A 253 20.97 2.28 -2.68
C ASN A 253 21.18 1.69 -4.09
N PHE A 254 21.04 0.37 -4.20
CA PHE A 254 21.18 -0.37 -5.47
C PHE A 254 20.10 -0.02 -6.52
N LEU A 255 19.12 0.81 -6.19
CA LEU A 255 18.06 1.30 -7.08
C LEU A 255 18.25 2.76 -7.52
N ILE A 256 19.21 3.50 -6.94
CA ILE A 256 19.36 4.96 -7.10
C ILE A 256 19.54 5.41 -8.56
N ASN A 257 20.16 4.56 -9.40
CA ASN A 257 20.39 4.85 -10.82
C ASN A 257 19.22 4.44 -11.74
N LEU A 258 18.23 3.71 -11.21
CA LEU A 258 17.02 3.31 -11.93
C LEU A 258 15.83 4.21 -11.57
N VAL A 259 15.68 4.51 -10.28
CA VAL A 259 14.48 5.17 -9.74
C VAL A 259 14.77 6.20 -8.64
N GLY A 260 16.03 6.59 -8.40
CA GLY A 260 16.35 7.62 -7.41
C GLY A 260 15.84 9.00 -7.81
N ILE A 261 15.05 9.65 -6.94
CA ILE A 261 14.62 11.04 -7.11
C ILE A 261 15.72 11.94 -6.55
N LYS A 262 16.49 12.57 -7.43
CA LYS A 262 17.65 13.40 -7.06
C LYS A 262 17.23 14.85 -6.77
N ASP A 263 18.05 15.57 -6.01
CA ASP A 263 17.87 17.01 -5.78
C ASP A 263 17.65 17.77 -7.10
N GLY A 264 16.61 18.61 -7.14
CA GLY A 264 16.22 19.37 -8.33
C GLY A 264 15.43 18.59 -9.39
N THR A 265 15.06 17.33 -9.14
CA THR A 265 14.08 16.61 -9.97
C THR A 265 12.73 17.34 -9.92
N PRO A 266 12.12 17.71 -11.07
CA PRO A 266 10.82 18.38 -11.07
C PRO A 266 9.72 17.50 -10.47
N ASP A 267 8.83 18.08 -9.67
CA ASP A 267 7.73 17.41 -8.96
C ASP A 267 7.00 16.33 -9.78
N LEU A 268 6.52 16.67 -10.98
CA LEU A 268 5.80 15.74 -11.87
C LEU A 268 6.69 14.57 -12.34
N VAL A 269 7.98 14.81 -12.55
CA VAL A 269 8.96 13.77 -12.88
C VAL A 269 9.20 12.87 -11.66
N GLY A 270 9.26 13.45 -10.46
CA GLY A 270 9.29 12.70 -9.20
C GLY A 270 8.08 11.78 -9.04
N CYS A 271 6.86 12.26 -9.29
CA CYS A 271 5.65 11.43 -9.28
C CYS A 271 5.70 10.29 -10.31
N ALA A 272 6.20 10.56 -11.53
CA ALA A 272 6.36 9.53 -12.56
C ALA A 272 7.43 8.48 -12.19
N ILE A 273 8.53 8.90 -11.56
CA ILE A 273 9.56 8.00 -11.02
C ILE A 273 9.00 7.12 -9.90
N ALA A 274 8.22 7.68 -8.97
CA ALA A 274 7.56 6.93 -7.89
C ALA A 274 6.54 5.89 -8.41
N GLY A 275 5.72 6.26 -9.39
CA GLY A 275 4.85 5.29 -10.08
C GLY A 275 5.64 4.21 -10.83
N SER A 276 6.81 4.56 -11.37
CA SER A 276 7.69 3.61 -12.07
C SER A 276 8.40 2.65 -11.10
N SER A 277 8.82 3.11 -9.92
CA SER A 277 9.50 2.29 -8.91
C SER A 277 8.59 1.24 -8.30
N THR A 278 7.36 1.64 -7.94
CA THR A 278 6.33 0.71 -7.46
C THR A 278 5.98 -0.32 -8.52
N SER A 279 5.83 0.12 -9.79
CA SER A 279 5.60 -0.76 -10.94
C SER A 279 6.72 -1.78 -11.15
N LEU A 280 7.98 -1.35 -11.06
CA LEU A 280 9.14 -2.23 -11.19
C LEU A 280 9.15 -3.28 -10.07
N GLY A 281 8.95 -2.88 -8.81
CA GLY A 281 8.93 -3.81 -7.68
C GLY A 281 7.78 -4.82 -7.73
N PHE A 282 6.59 -4.38 -8.17
CA PHE A 282 5.46 -5.28 -8.43
C PHE A 282 5.76 -6.24 -9.57
N LEU A 283 6.28 -5.76 -10.71
CA LEU A 283 6.63 -6.61 -11.85
C LEU A 283 7.69 -7.66 -11.46
N THR A 284 8.74 -7.27 -10.75
CA THR A 284 9.79 -8.19 -10.27
C THR A 284 9.21 -9.26 -9.33
N SER A 285 8.48 -8.85 -8.30
CA SER A 285 7.92 -9.79 -7.31
C SER A 285 6.81 -10.68 -7.90
N GLN A 286 5.93 -10.13 -8.73
CA GLN A 286 4.87 -10.90 -9.40
C GLN A 286 5.44 -11.86 -10.44
N SER A 287 6.52 -11.51 -11.15
CA SER A 287 7.17 -12.42 -12.10
C SER A 287 7.69 -13.68 -11.38
N VAL A 288 8.31 -13.50 -10.21
CA VAL A 288 8.74 -14.64 -9.36
C VAL A 288 7.53 -15.48 -8.94
N PHE A 289 6.42 -14.86 -8.53
CA PHE A 289 5.20 -15.58 -8.16
C PHE A 289 4.56 -16.32 -9.35
N ASN A 290 4.50 -15.70 -10.52
CA ASN A 290 3.98 -16.29 -11.76
C ASN A 290 4.76 -17.54 -12.18
N ILE A 291 6.07 -17.58 -11.92
CA ILE A 291 6.96 -18.70 -12.26
C ILE A 291 6.92 -19.81 -11.21
N ILE A 292 6.91 -19.47 -9.91
CA ILE A 292 7.05 -20.46 -8.82
C ILE A 292 5.72 -21.13 -8.46
N TYR A 293 4.59 -20.41 -8.46
CA TYR A 293 3.32 -21.00 -8.03
C TYR A 293 2.68 -21.86 -9.12
N PRO A 294 2.21 -23.09 -8.82
CA PRO A 294 1.41 -23.88 -9.76
C PRO A 294 0.13 -23.16 -10.20
N ALA A 295 -0.46 -23.56 -11.32
CA ALA A 295 -1.75 -23.02 -11.79
C ALA A 295 -2.86 -23.19 -10.74
N GLY A 296 -3.71 -22.17 -10.59
CA GLY A 296 -4.79 -22.12 -9.58
C GLY A 296 -4.28 -22.01 -8.13
N LYS A 297 -3.10 -21.40 -7.92
CA LYS A 297 -2.47 -21.18 -6.60
C LYS A 297 -1.96 -19.75 -6.37
N CYS A 298 -1.80 -18.96 -7.43
CA CYS A 298 -1.50 -17.53 -7.32
C CYS A 298 -2.80 -16.73 -7.22
N TRP A 299 -2.74 -15.47 -6.79
CA TRP A 299 -3.92 -14.61 -6.67
C TRP A 299 -4.46 -14.11 -8.02
N ASN A 300 -3.66 -14.22 -9.09
CA ASN A 300 -3.95 -13.76 -10.46
C ASN A 300 -4.30 -14.89 -11.44
N ASP A 301 -4.72 -16.06 -10.93
CA ASP A 301 -5.21 -17.21 -11.71
C ASP A 301 -6.71 -17.10 -12.09
#